data_AF-A0A134BNR0-F1
#
_entry.id   AF-A0A134BNR0-F1
#
_cell.length_a   1.000
_cell.length_b   1.000
_cell.length_c   1.000
_cell.angle_alpha   90.00
_cell.angle_beta   90.00
_cell.angle_gamma   90.00
#
_symmetry.space_group_name_H-M   'P 1'
#
loop_
_entity.id
_entity.type
_entity.pdbx_description
1 polymer ?
#
loop_
_entity_poly.entity_id
_entity_poly.type
_entity_poly.pdbx_seq_one_letter_code
_entity_poly.pdbx_strand_id
1 'polypeptide(L)'
;MADNEIELRSEKVRHIIGEIPSRIVRYGITIITIVILGLLVGAYFIPYPETISAKVQMTNAHQGTITVPYKYVNTIARGMTANIEVEGYDAETYGVANGVITAT
;
A
#
# COMPACT_ATOMS: atom_id res chain seq x y z
N MET A 1 -19.85 -65.19 38.64
CA MET A 1 -20.81 -64.11 38.37
C MET A 1 -20.61 -63.05 39.43
N ALA A 2 -20.02 -61.91 39.07
CA ALA A 2 -19.83 -60.65 39.80
C ALA A 2 -18.74 -59.91 39.01
N ASP A 3 -19.06 -59.54 37.76
CA ASP A 3 -19.69 -58.28 37.36
C ASP A 3 -18.64 -57.16 37.24
N ASN A 4 -18.60 -56.60 36.05
CA ASN A 4 -17.49 -55.80 35.53
C ASN A 4 -17.68 -54.36 35.99
N GLU A 5 -17.05 -53.98 37.10
CA GLU A 5 -16.95 -52.58 37.53
C GLU A 5 -15.95 -51.77 36.67
N ILE A 6 -16.18 -51.73 35.35
CA ILE A 6 -15.38 -50.96 34.40
C ILE A 6 -16.26 -50.09 33.50
N GLU A 7 -17.26 -49.46 34.08
CA GLU A 7 -18.01 -48.39 33.43
C GLU A 7 -17.82 -47.12 34.26
N LEU A 8 -17.55 -45.99 33.59
CA LEU A 8 -17.41 -44.62 34.14
C LEU A 8 -16.00 -44.03 34.34
N ARG A 9 -14.95 -44.61 33.73
CA ARG A 9 -13.66 -43.88 33.50
C ARG A 9 -13.37 -43.59 32.02
N SER A 10 -14.41 -43.44 31.19
CA SER A 10 -14.25 -43.22 29.75
C SER A 10 -14.88 -41.93 29.21
N GLU A 11 -15.62 -41.18 30.04
CA GLU A 11 -16.15 -39.86 29.62
C GLU A 11 -15.07 -38.77 29.69
N LYS A 12 -14.14 -38.87 30.65
CA LYS A 12 -13.08 -37.86 30.84
C LYS A 12 -11.91 -37.98 29.86
N VAL A 13 -11.84 -39.07 29.10
CA VAL A 13 -10.77 -39.33 28.12
C VAL A 13 -11.20 -39.01 26.69
N ARG A 14 -12.51 -39.05 26.38
CA ARG A 14 -13.04 -38.68 25.05
C ARG A 14 -13.13 -37.19 24.79
N HIS A 15 -13.09 -36.35 25.82
CA HIS A 15 -13.02 -34.90 25.63
C HIS A 15 -11.62 -34.41 25.20
N ILE A 16 -10.56 -35.21 25.35
CA ILE A 16 -9.18 -34.73 25.10
C ILE A 16 -8.69 -35.09 23.68
N ILE A 17 -9.30 -36.06 23.01
CA ILE A 17 -8.74 -36.66 21.78
C ILE A 17 -9.49 -36.23 20.50
N GLY A 18 -10.69 -35.66 20.60
CA GLY A 18 -11.53 -35.35 19.42
C GLY A 18 -11.46 -33.90 18.93
N GLU A 19 -11.02 -32.96 19.76
CA GLU A 19 -10.96 -31.56 19.36
C GLU A 19 -9.53 -31.27 18.92
N ILE A 20 -9.27 -31.40 17.60
CA ILE A 20 -8.10 -30.80 16.94
C ILE A 20 -7.94 -29.44 17.62
N PRO A 21 -6.81 -29.17 18.32
CA PRO A 21 -6.71 -28.05 19.23
C PRO A 21 -6.73 -26.76 18.41
N SER A 22 -7.94 -26.34 18.06
CA SER A 22 -8.27 -25.22 17.21
C SER A 22 -7.72 -23.94 17.83
N ARG A 23 -7.43 -23.97 19.12
CA ARG A 23 -6.73 -22.93 19.87
C ARG A 23 -5.40 -22.54 19.22
N ILE A 24 -4.55 -23.49 18.79
CA ILE A 24 -3.23 -23.15 18.20
C ILE A 24 -3.42 -22.42 16.87
N VAL A 25 -4.31 -22.95 16.02
CA VAL A 25 -4.66 -22.33 14.73
C VAL A 25 -5.34 -20.97 14.93
N ARG A 26 -6.20 -20.85 15.94
CA ARG A 26 -6.92 -19.62 16.31
C ARG A 26 -5.96 -18.53 16.77
N TYR A 27 -4.96 -18.85 17.60
CA TYR A 27 -3.95 -17.85 17.99
C TYR A 27 -3.05 -17.46 16.82
N GLY A 28 -2.67 -18.42 15.96
CA GLY A 28 -1.89 -18.16 14.75
C GLY A 28 -2.58 -17.17 13.82
N ILE A 29 -3.86 -17.42 13.47
CA ILE A 29 -4.60 -16.50 12.60
C ILE A 29 -4.79 -15.13 13.26
N THR A 30 -5.03 -15.07 14.58
CA THR A 30 -5.21 -13.78 15.28
C THR A 30 -3.95 -12.91 15.18
N ILE A 31 -2.77 -13.50 15.39
CA ILE A 31 -1.50 -12.77 15.26
C ILE A 31 -1.28 -12.32 13.82
N ILE A 32 -1.50 -13.20 12.84
CA ILE A 32 -1.38 -12.86 11.42
C ILE A 32 -2.34 -11.72 11.06
N THR A 33 -3.59 -11.76 11.51
CA THR A 33 -4.58 -10.71 11.29
C THR A 33 -4.12 -9.38 11.86
N ILE A 34 -3.58 -9.34 13.09
CA ILE A 34 -3.07 -8.11 13.71
C ILE A 34 -1.91 -7.54 12.89
N VAL A 35 -0.97 -8.38 12.44
CA VAL A 35 0.16 -7.95 11.61
C VAL A 35 -0.30 -7.37 10.27
N ILE A 36 -1.26 -8.03 9.60
CA ILE A 36 -1.83 -7.55 8.34
C ILE A 36 -2.57 -6.22 8.57
N LEU A 37 -3.36 -6.11 9.65
CA LEU A 37 -4.05 -4.85 9.98
C LEU A 37 -3.06 -3.71 10.20
N GLY A 38 -1.98 -3.96 10.94
CA GLY A 38 -0.91 -2.99 11.15
C GLY A 38 -0.25 -2.54 9.86
N LEU A 39 0.03 -3.47 8.94
CA LEU A 39 0.55 -3.15 7.60
C LEU A 39 -0.44 -2.33 6.77
N LEU A 40 -1.74 -2.66 6.80
CA LEU A 40 -2.77 -1.89 6.09
C LEU A 40 -2.91 -0.48 6.63
N VAL A 41 -2.89 -0.31 7.95
CA VAL A 41 -2.92 1.01 8.58
C VAL A 41 -1.66 1.79 8.20
N GLY A 42 -0.47 1.18 8.28
CA GLY A 42 0.77 1.82 7.86
C GLY A 42 0.74 2.25 6.38
N ALA A 43 0.27 1.37 5.49
CA ALA A 43 0.13 1.66 4.07
C ALA A 43 -0.92 2.74 3.78
N TYR A 44 -1.98 2.83 4.58
CA TYR A 44 -2.99 3.89 4.46
C TYR A 44 -2.45 5.25 4.91
N PHE A 45 -1.65 5.28 5.97
CA PHE A 45 -1.08 6.51 6.51
C PHE A 45 0.14 7.02 5.75
N ILE A 46 0.83 6.16 4.98
CA ILE A 46 1.93 6.57 4.11
C ILE A 46 1.34 6.90 2.73
N PRO A 47 1.06 8.18 2.42
CA PRO A 47 0.66 8.55 1.06
C PRO A 47 1.82 8.22 0.13
N TYR A 48 1.59 7.31 -0.81
CA TYR A 48 2.51 7.11 -1.92
C TYR A 48 2.29 8.24 -2.92
N PRO A 49 3.22 9.20 -3.07
CA PRO A 49 3.07 10.23 -4.08
C PRO A 49 3.08 9.56 -5.45
N GLU A 50 2.01 9.75 -6.23
CA GLU A 50 1.97 9.29 -7.62
C GLU A 50 2.93 10.15 -8.46
N THR A 51 4.19 9.74 -8.56
CA THR A 51 5.18 10.39 -9.42
C THR A 51 5.09 9.81 -10.83
N ILE A 52 4.65 10.61 -11.79
CA ILE A 52 4.59 10.22 -13.20
C ILE A 52 5.95 10.53 -13.84
N SER A 53 6.74 9.50 -14.15
CA SER A 53 7.99 9.67 -14.90
C SER A 53 7.68 9.95 -16.38
N ALA A 54 7.65 11.22 -16.77
CA ALA A 54 7.56 11.63 -18.16
C ALA A 54 8.96 11.94 -18.70
N LYS A 55 9.27 11.48 -19.92
CA LYS A 55 10.52 11.85 -20.59
C LYS A 55 10.39 13.24 -21.21
N VAL A 56 11.33 14.11 -20.89
CA VAL A 56 11.49 15.41 -21.52
C VAL A 56 12.47 15.28 -22.67
N GLN A 57 12.04 15.61 -23.89
CA GLN A 57 12.93 15.73 -25.03
C GLN A 57 13.08 17.20 -25.40
N MET A 58 14.29 17.73 -25.26
CA MET A 58 14.60 19.10 -25.68
C MET A 58 14.69 19.13 -27.21
N THR A 59 13.79 19.86 -27.84
CA THR A 59 13.81 20.07 -29.30
C THR A 59 14.72 21.23 -29.67
N ASN A 60 14.81 22.26 -28.81
CA ASN A 60 15.67 23.43 -28.97
C ASN A 60 16.11 23.98 -27.60
N ALA A 61 17.03 24.95 -27.58
CA ALA A 61 17.50 25.61 -26.34
C ALA A 61 16.40 26.31 -25.52
N HIS A 62 15.24 26.62 -26.13
CA HIS A 62 14.13 27.32 -25.49
C HIS A 62 12.83 26.51 -25.48
N GLN A 63 12.80 25.33 -26.10
CA GLN A 63 11.57 24.54 -26.27
C GLN A 63 11.87 23.07 -26.08
N GLY A 64 11.19 22.45 -25.11
CA GLY A 64 11.21 21.02 -24.86
C GLY A 64 9.79 20.47 -24.92
N THR A 65 9.66 19.22 -25.37
CA THR A 65 8.39 18.50 -25.37
C THR A 65 8.41 17.46 -24.26
N ILE A 66 7.34 17.42 -23.47
CA ILE A 66 7.14 16.42 -22.41
C ILE A 66 6.02 15.49 -22.85
N THR A 67 6.31 14.19 -22.94
CA THR A 67 5.27 13.20 -23.26
C THR A 67 4.53 12.79 -21.98
N VAL A 68 3.32 13.29 -21.80
CA VAL A 68 2.43 12.88 -20.71
C VAL A 68 1.66 11.61 -21.13
N PRO A 69 1.65 10.54 -20.31
CA PRO A 69 0.87 9.34 -20.62
C PRO A 69 -0.64 9.63 -20.68
N TYR A 70 -1.34 8.97 -21.62
CA TYR A 70 -2.77 9.19 -21.87
C TYR A 70 -3.65 9.04 -20.62
N LYS A 71 -3.27 8.19 -19.64
CA LYS A 71 -4.01 8.02 -18.38
C LYS A 71 -4.20 9.33 -17.60
N TYR A 72 -3.29 10.29 -17.75
CA TYR A 72 -3.22 11.51 -16.94
C TYR A 72 -3.62 12.78 -17.71
N VAL A 73 -4.03 12.67 -18.98
CA VAL A 73 -4.42 13.87 -19.76
C VAL A 73 -5.69 14.51 -19.24
N ASN A 74 -6.62 13.72 -18.68
CA ASN A 74 -7.86 14.23 -18.08
C ASN A 74 -7.64 14.93 -16.74
N THR A 75 -6.48 14.74 -16.10
CA THR A 75 -6.13 15.39 -14.83
C THR A 75 -5.43 16.73 -15.02
N ILE A 76 -5.03 17.08 -16.25
CA ILE A 76 -4.34 18.33 -16.57
C ILE A 76 -5.31 19.28 -17.27
N ALA A 77 -5.52 20.48 -16.72
CA ALA A 77 -6.39 21.50 -17.28
C ALA A 77 -5.64 22.82 -17.53
N ARG A 78 -6.18 23.62 -18.45
CA ARG A 78 -5.69 24.98 -18.70
C ARG A 78 -5.79 25.82 -17.43
N GLY A 79 -4.76 26.60 -17.14
CA GLY A 79 -4.71 27.49 -15.98
C GLY A 79 -4.17 26.84 -14.71
N MET A 80 -3.83 25.55 -14.73
CA MET A 80 -3.10 24.92 -13.63
C MET A 80 -1.69 25.50 -13.52
N THR A 81 -1.24 25.72 -12.28
CA THR A 81 0.15 26.09 -11.97
C THR A 81 1.04 24.86 -12.12
N ALA A 82 2.17 25.02 -12.78
CA ALA A 82 3.23 24.03 -12.87
C ALA A 82 4.48 24.56 -12.16
N ASN A 83 5.05 23.75 -11.28
CA ASN A 83 6.33 24.05 -10.63
C ASN A 83 7.39 23.15 -11.28
N ILE A 84 8.47 23.77 -11.74
CA ILE A 84 9.55 23.12 -12.45
C ILE A 84 10.79 23.17 -11.55
N GLU A 85 11.26 21.99 -11.18
CA GLU A 85 12.49 21.79 -10.45
C GLU A 85 13.49 21.08 -11.36
N VAL A 86 14.71 21.59 -11.41
CA VAL A 86 15.76 21.08 -12.29
C VAL A 86 16.76 20.32 -11.44
N GLU A 87 17.09 19.08 -11.82
CA GLU A 87 18.11 18.31 -11.13
C GLU A 87 19.45 19.06 -11.11
N GLY A 88 20.06 19.15 -9.93
CA GLY A 88 21.30 19.92 -9.70
C GLY A 88 21.08 21.40 -9.37
N TYR A 89 19.83 21.87 -9.32
CA TYR A 89 19.46 23.19 -8.83
C TYR A 89 18.74 23.06 -7.49
N ASP A 90 19.24 23.76 -6.47
CA ASP A 90 18.65 23.73 -5.13
C ASP A 90 17.39 24.61 -5.08
N ALA A 91 16.23 23.97 -5.20
CA ALA A 91 14.94 24.64 -5.16
C ALA A 91 14.58 25.21 -3.78
N GLU A 92 15.19 24.72 -2.68
CA GLU A 92 14.94 25.26 -1.34
C GLU A 92 15.61 26.62 -1.16
N THR A 93 16.83 26.75 -1.69
CA THR A 93 17.60 27.99 -1.59
C THR A 93 17.17 29.04 -2.62
N TYR A 94 16.89 28.62 -3.87
CA TYR A 94 16.66 29.55 -4.98
C TYR A 94 15.24 29.59 -5.52
N GLY A 95 14.35 28.71 -5.02
CA GLY A 95 12.96 28.62 -5.45
C GLY A 95 12.77 27.78 -6.71
N VAL A 96 11.51 27.51 -7.05
CA VAL A 96 11.12 26.75 -8.25
C VAL A 96 10.76 27.68 -9.40
N ALA A 97 10.98 27.23 -10.63
CA ALA A 97 10.45 27.92 -11.80
C ALA A 97 8.94 27.66 -11.91
N ASN A 98 8.13 28.72 -11.89
CA ASN A 98 6.68 28.61 -11.98
C ASN A 98 6.22 28.82 -13.42
N GLY A 99 5.26 28.02 -13.87
CA GLY A 99 4.62 28.11 -15.18
C GLY A 99 3.11 27.91 -15.07
N VAL A 100 2.40 28.19 -16.17
CA VAL A 100 0.96 27.94 -16.27
C VAL A 100 0.71 27.03 -17.45
N ILE A 101 -0.06 25.97 -17.23
CA ILE A 101 -0.46 25.05 -18.30
C ILE A 101 -1.38 25.79 -19.27
N THR A 102 -0.92 25.93 -20.50
CA THR A 102 -1.71 26.45 -21.62
C THR A 102 -2.09 25.26 -22.51
N ALA A 103 -3.21 24.61 -22.19
CA ALA A 103 -3.79 23.61 -23.09
C ALA A 103 -4.45 24.34 -24.27
N THR A 104 -4.12 23.90 -25.49
CA THR A 104 -4.69 24.42 -26.75
C THR A 104 -5.70 23.42 -27.29
#